data_AF-A0A7J4EWI4-F1
#
_entry.id   AF-A0A7J4EWI4-F1
#
_cell.length_a   1.000
_cell.length_b   1.000
_cell.length_c   1.000
_cell.angle_alpha   90.00
_cell.angle_beta   90.00
_cell.angle_gamma   90.00
#
_symmetry.space_group_name_H-M   'P 1'
#
loop_
_entity.id
_entity.type
_entity.pdbx_description
1 polymer ?
#
loop_
_entity_poly.entity_id
_entity_poly.type
_entity_poly.pdbx_seq_one_letter_code
_entity_poly.pdbx_strand_id
1 'polypeptide(L)'
;DVYCIDQKQAWLVGRNGLILYTTDGGKKWTKKEIKTENPVDFLRVYFRGEKLGFITGTLPARWGVRAVLLVTQDGGLTWESIDPGVRSYLYGIWMIDNKVGFMVGANNAYLQGLLQG
;
A
#
# COMPACT_ATOMS: atom_id res chain seq x y z
N ASP A 1 3.74 3.69 8.46
CA ASP A 1 4.43 2.39 8.35
C ASP A 1 5.70 2.55 7.55
N VAL A 2 6.63 1.62 7.65
CA VAL A 2 7.88 1.61 6.89
C VAL A 2 8.21 0.21 6.42
N TYR A 3 8.67 0.08 5.17
CA TYR A 3 9.13 -1.18 4.60
C TYR A 3 10.49 -0.99 3.94
N CYS A 4 11.48 -1.77 4.38
CA CYS A 4 12.81 -1.81 3.77
C CYS A 4 12.84 -2.91 2.71
N ILE A 5 13.07 -2.53 1.46
CA ILE A 5 13.29 -3.48 0.36
C ILE A 5 14.68 -4.11 0.51
N ASP A 6 15.67 -3.27 0.79
CA ASP A 6 17.05 -3.65 1.10
C ASP A 6 17.66 -2.66 2.11
N GLN A 7 19.00 -2.71 2.29
CA GLN A 7 19.71 -1.82 3.23
C GLN A 7 19.70 -0.34 2.85
N LYS A 8 19.39 -0.01 1.59
CA LYS A 8 19.40 1.34 1.02
C LYS A 8 18.01 1.83 0.65
N GLN A 9 17.16 0.95 0.16
CA GLN A 9 15.85 1.27 -0.40
C GLN A 9 14.73 1.00 0.60
N ALA A 10 13.96 2.03 0.95
CA ALA A 10 12.81 1.89 1.84
C ALA A 10 11.68 2.86 1.49
N TRP A 11 10.46 2.41 1.78
CA TRP A 11 9.24 3.20 1.65
C TRP A 11 8.66 3.51 3.02
N LEU A 12 8.23 4.75 3.22
CA LEU A 12 7.50 5.18 4.41
C LEU A 12 6.15 5.74 3.98
N VAL A 13 5.09 5.37 4.69
CA VAL A 13 3.74 5.85 4.43
C VAL A 13 3.07 6.33 5.71
N GLY A 14 2.12 7.26 5.58
CA GLY A 14 1.39 7.79 6.72
C GLY A 14 0.14 8.58 6.35
N ARG A 15 -0.29 9.41 7.30
CA ARG A 15 -1.51 10.22 7.20
C ARG A 15 -1.42 11.30 6.13
N ASN A 16 -2.57 11.82 5.69
CA ASN A 16 -2.69 12.92 4.75
C ASN A 16 -1.92 12.69 3.42
N GLY A 17 -1.94 11.46 2.91
CA GLY A 17 -1.29 11.09 1.66
C GLY A 17 0.24 11.05 1.71
N LEU A 18 0.84 10.97 2.90
CA LEU A 18 2.30 10.92 3.04
C LEU A 18 2.84 9.60 2.47
N ILE A 19 3.65 9.73 1.41
CA ILE A 19 4.47 8.65 0.87
C ILE A 19 5.87 9.21 0.65
N LEU A 20 6.85 8.59 1.29
CA LEU A 20 8.26 8.92 1.18
C LEU A 20 9.04 7.70 0.70
N TYR A 21 10.10 7.96 -0.05
CA TYR A 21 11.02 6.95 -0.52
C TYR A 21 12.47 7.37 -0.25
N THR A 22 13.32 6.42 0.10
CA THR A 22 14.77 6.63 0.27
C THR A 22 15.53 5.59 -0.56
N THR A 23 16.72 5.98 -1.01
CA THR A 23 17.71 5.11 -1.69
C THR A 23 19.07 5.15 -1.00
N ASP A 24 19.16 5.78 0.17
CA ASP A 24 20.41 5.99 0.91
C ASP A 24 20.35 5.51 2.36
N GLY A 25 19.44 4.57 2.65
CA GLY A 25 19.25 3.98 3.97
C GLY A 25 18.55 4.92 4.95
N GLY A 26 17.70 5.82 4.45
CA GLY A 26 16.91 6.73 5.26
C GLY A 26 17.64 8.02 5.68
N LYS A 27 18.80 8.32 5.09
CA LYS A 27 19.51 9.59 5.33
C LYS A 27 18.78 10.76 4.66
N LYS A 28 18.19 10.52 3.49
CA LYS A 28 17.31 11.44 2.79
C LYS A 28 16.03 10.73 2.34
N TRP A 29 14.93 11.47 2.38
CA TRP A 29 13.62 11.01 1.97
C TRP A 29 13.08 11.94 0.90
N THR A 30 12.63 11.35 -0.21
CA THR A 30 11.95 12.05 -1.31
C THR A 30 10.47 11.77 -1.23
N LYS A 31 9.65 12.83 -1.23
CA LYS A 31 8.20 12.70 -1.30
C LYS A 31 7.79 12.15 -2.67
N LYS A 32 6.96 11.11 -2.67
CA LYS A 32 6.37 10.54 -3.88
C LYS A 32 4.94 11.04 -4.01
N GLU A 33 4.64 11.66 -5.14
CA GLU A 33 3.29 12.12 -5.45
C GLU A 33 2.55 11.03 -6.22
N ILE A 34 1.55 10.45 -5.58
CA ILE A 34 0.66 9.46 -6.19
C ILE A 34 -0.74 10.07 -6.16
N LYS A 35 -1.40 10.11 -7.31
CA LYS A 35 -2.76 10.66 -7.42
C LYS A 35 -3.75 9.73 -6.71
N THR A 36 -4.49 10.26 -5.76
CA THR A 36 -5.60 9.59 -5.07
C THR A 36 -6.83 10.50 -5.06
N GLU A 37 -8.01 9.91 -4.85
CA GLU A 37 -9.30 10.63 -4.93
C GLU A 37 -9.49 11.70 -3.82
N ASN A 38 -8.79 11.59 -2.69
CA ASN A 38 -8.85 12.46 -1.51
C ASN A 38 -7.59 12.26 -0.64
N PRO A 39 -7.34 13.05 0.43
CA PRO A 39 -6.28 12.71 1.39
C PRO A 39 -6.56 11.34 2.00
N VAL A 40 -5.77 10.34 1.57
CA VAL A 40 -5.80 8.97 2.07
C VAL A 40 -4.86 8.88 3.26
N ASP A 41 -5.31 8.28 4.36
CA ASP A 41 -4.41 7.86 5.42
C ASP A 41 -3.84 6.49 5.08
N PHE A 42 -2.56 6.43 4.72
CA PHE A 42 -1.88 5.18 4.42
C PHE A 42 -1.45 4.48 5.70
N LEU A 43 -1.70 3.17 5.76
CA LEU A 43 -1.62 2.35 6.97
C LEU A 43 -0.51 1.32 6.91
N ARG A 44 -0.30 0.69 5.75
CA ARG A 44 0.72 -0.34 5.54
C ARG A 44 1.43 -0.16 4.21
N VAL A 45 2.69 -0.54 4.19
CA VAL A 45 3.47 -0.73 2.96
C VAL A 45 4.16 -2.08 3.00
N TYR A 46 4.10 -2.81 1.89
CA TYR A 46 4.65 -4.17 1.78
C TYR A 46 5.11 -4.43 0.37
N PHE A 47 6.22 -5.15 0.21
CA PHE A 47 6.68 -5.65 -1.08
C PHE A 47 6.86 -7.17 -1.05
N ARG A 48 6.60 -7.79 -2.20
CA ARG A 48 6.98 -9.17 -2.52
C ARG A 48 8.12 -9.12 -3.54
N GLY A 49 9.34 -9.32 -3.06
CA GLY A 49 10.54 -9.04 -3.86
C GLY A 49 10.70 -7.53 -4.08
N GLU A 50 11.41 -7.14 -5.13
CA GLU A 50 11.76 -5.72 -5.35
C GLU A 50 10.72 -4.95 -6.19
N LYS A 51 9.85 -5.66 -6.92
CA LYS A 51 8.99 -5.04 -7.94
C LYS A 51 7.51 -4.95 -7.56
N LEU A 52 6.97 -6.01 -6.96
CA LEU A 52 5.55 -6.09 -6.62
C LEU A 52 5.33 -5.49 -5.24
N GLY A 53 4.68 -4.34 -5.18
CA GLY A 53 4.48 -3.56 -3.96
C GLY A 53 3.03 -3.17 -3.74
N PHE A 54 2.68 -2.97 -2.48
CA PHE A 54 1.34 -2.66 -2.04
C PHE A 54 1.37 -1.60 -0.95
N ILE A 55 0.45 -0.64 -1.02
CA ILE A 55 0.17 0.30 0.06
C ILE A 55 -1.31 0.22 0.38
N THR A 56 -1.65 -0.08 1.64
CA THR A 56 -3.04 0.02 2.09
C THR A 56 -3.28 1.38 2.71
N GLY A 57 -4.48 1.91 2.53
CA GLY A 57 -4.91 3.14 3.16
C GLY A 57 -6.41 3.18 3.40
N THR A 58 -6.86 4.27 4.00
CA THR A 58 -8.28 4.52 4.25
C THR A 58 -8.62 5.97 3.95
N LEU A 59 -9.85 6.20 3.50
CA LEU A 59 -10.40 7.53 3.32
C LEU A 59 -11.84 7.60 3.89
N PRO A 60 -12.32 8.80 4.25
CA PRO A 60 -13.70 9.00 4.70
C PRO A 60 -14.72 8.63 3.62
N ALA A 61 -15.79 7.95 4.01
CA ALA A 61 -16.91 7.60 3.15
C ALA A 61 -18.25 7.99 3.81
N ARG A 62 -19.34 8.00 3.04
CA ARG A 62 -20.68 8.36 3.50
C ARG A 62 -21.11 7.61 4.79
N TRP A 63 -20.66 6.37 4.94
CA TRP A 63 -21.01 5.49 6.06
C TRP A 63 -19.75 4.89 6.71
N GLY A 64 -18.81 5.74 7.13
CA GLY A 64 -17.59 5.32 7.83
C GLY A 64 -16.33 5.48 6.98
N VAL A 65 -15.57 4.40 6.83
CA VAL A 65 -14.30 4.41 6.09
C VAL A 65 -14.34 3.46 4.90
N ARG A 66 -13.63 3.82 3.84
CA ARG A 66 -13.36 2.96 2.69
C ARG A 66 -11.86 2.68 2.60
N ALA A 67 -11.51 1.43 2.37
CA ALA A 67 -10.12 1.05 2.10
C ALA A 67 -9.67 1.52 0.72
N VAL A 68 -8.39 1.84 0.60
CA VAL A 68 -7.69 2.09 -0.65
C VAL A 68 -6.53 1.11 -0.73
N LEU A 69 -6.31 0.54 -1.91
CA LEU A 69 -5.14 -0.26 -2.22
C LEU A 69 -4.37 0.41 -3.35
N LEU A 70 -3.10 0.75 -3.11
CA LEU A 70 -2.18 1.07 -4.19
C LEU A 70 -1.36 -0.17 -4.53
N VAL A 71 -1.18 -0.44 -5.82
CA VAL A 71 -0.37 -1.56 -6.32
C VAL A 71 0.68 -1.03 -7.28
N THR A 72 1.91 -1.54 -7.16
CA THR A 72 2.98 -1.34 -8.14
C THR A 72 3.50 -2.68 -8.60
N GLN A 73 3.90 -2.75 -9.87
CA GLN A 73 4.56 -3.92 -10.47
C GLN A 73 5.99 -3.61 -10.94
N ASP A 74 6.46 -2.37 -10.72
CA ASP A 74 7.73 -1.84 -11.20
C ASP A 74 8.61 -1.25 -10.08
N GLY A 75 8.40 -1.67 -8.84
CA GLY A 75 9.18 -1.22 -7.69
C GLY A 75 8.79 0.17 -7.18
N GLY A 76 7.59 0.62 -7.54
CA GLY A 76 7.04 1.91 -7.12
C GLY A 76 7.48 3.08 -7.99
N LEU A 77 7.90 2.82 -9.23
CA LEU A 77 8.03 3.86 -10.24
C LEU A 77 6.64 4.37 -10.65
N THR A 78 5.70 3.44 -10.83
CA THR A 78 4.28 3.73 -11.05
C THR A 78 3.42 2.99 -10.02
N TRP A 79 2.27 3.58 -9.69
CA TRP A 79 1.31 3.01 -8.76
C TRP A 79 -0.10 3.16 -9.32
N GLU A 80 -0.87 2.09 -9.24
CA GLU A 80 -2.28 2.04 -9.58
C GLU A 80 -3.13 2.03 -8.30
N SER A 81 -4.19 2.84 -8.27
CA SER A 81 -5.14 2.86 -7.16
C SER A 81 -6.33 1.97 -7.48
N ILE A 82 -6.59 1.00 -6.61
CA ILE A 82 -7.68 0.01 -6.71
C ILE A 82 -8.63 0.21 -5.52
N ASP A 83 -9.95 0.22 -5.75
CA ASP A 83 -10.96 0.06 -4.69
C ASP A 83 -11.15 -1.44 -4.44
N PRO A 84 -10.69 -1.99 -3.30
CA PRO A 84 -10.84 -3.42 -3.00
C PRO A 84 -12.27 -3.80 -2.60
N GLY A 85 -13.23 -2.86 -2.61
CA GLY A 85 -14.60 -3.09 -2.16
C GLY A 85 -14.75 -3.17 -0.64
N VAL A 86 -13.67 -2.91 0.12
CA VAL A 86 -13.64 -3.05 1.58
C VAL A 86 -14.07 -1.74 2.25
N ARG A 87 -15.04 -1.82 3.16
CA ARG A 87 -15.56 -0.69 3.96
C ARG A 87 -15.08 -0.77 5.41
N SER A 88 -13.78 -0.95 5.57
CA SER A 88 -13.08 -1.06 6.85
C SER A 88 -11.60 -0.73 6.66
N TYR A 89 -10.83 -0.75 7.74
CA TYR A 89 -9.37 -0.61 7.69
C TYR A 89 -8.74 -1.91 7.19
N LEU A 90 -7.67 -1.81 6.39
CA LEU A 90 -6.80 -2.94 6.03
C LEU A 90 -5.46 -2.77 6.74
N TYR A 91 -5.23 -3.58 7.78
CA TYR A 91 -4.08 -3.47 8.68
C TYR A 91 -2.98 -4.48 8.41
N GLY A 92 -3.24 -5.52 7.62
CA GLY A 92 -2.23 -6.52 7.28
C GLY A 92 -2.36 -6.93 5.83
N ILE A 93 -1.20 -7.21 5.24
CA ILE A 93 -1.08 -7.74 3.89
C ILE A 93 0.07 -8.74 3.86
N TRP A 94 -0.14 -9.86 3.20
CA TRP A 94 0.92 -10.82 2.95
C TRP A 94 0.63 -11.61 1.67
N MET A 95 1.66 -11.89 0.89
CA MET A 95 1.55 -12.61 -0.37
C MET A 95 2.24 -13.98 -0.27
N ILE A 96 1.54 -15.03 -0.67
CA ILE A 96 2.12 -16.37 -0.84
C ILE A 96 3.08 -16.34 -2.03
N ASP A 97 2.57 -15.85 -3.16
CA ASP A 97 3.28 -15.70 -4.42
C ASP A 97 2.86 -14.38 -5.11
N ASN A 98 3.23 -14.19 -6.37
CA ASN A 98 2.94 -12.94 -7.07
C ASN A 98 1.44 -12.76 -7.43
N LYS A 99 0.61 -13.80 -7.28
CA LYS A 99 -0.81 -13.83 -7.67
C LYS A 99 -1.74 -14.00 -6.48
N VAL A 100 -1.31 -14.68 -5.42
CA VAL A 100 -2.15 -15.09 -4.29
C VAL A 100 -1.64 -14.47 -3.00
N GLY A 101 -2.55 -13.80 -2.26
CA GLY A 101 -2.26 -13.27 -0.94
C GLY A 101 -3.51 -12.95 -0.12
N PHE A 102 -3.27 -12.46 1.07
CA PHE A 102 -4.28 -12.15 2.08
C PHE A 102 -4.18 -10.70 2.50
N MET A 103 -5.33 -10.08 2.71
CA MET A 103 -5.43 -8.79 3.39
C MET A 103 -6.38 -8.93 4.58
N VAL A 104 -5.96 -8.41 5.72
CA VAL A 104 -6.75 -8.49 6.96
C VAL A 104 -7.11 -7.11 7.46
N GLY A 105 -8.35 -6.96 7.92
CA GLY A 105 -8.91 -5.71 8.39
C GLY A 105 -9.59 -5.84 9.76
N ALA A 106 -10.09 -4.71 10.27
CA ALA A 106 -10.63 -4.63 11.64
C ALA A 106 -11.75 -5.64 11.94
N ASN A 107 -12.62 -5.92 10.96
CA ASN A 107 -13.80 -6.78 11.13
C ASN A 107 -13.86 -7.96 10.14
N ASN A 108 -12.93 -8.05 9.19
CA ASN A 108 -12.97 -9.02 8.08
C ASN A 108 -11.56 -9.50 7.73
N ALA A 109 -11.45 -10.75 7.28
CA ALA A 109 -10.32 -11.23 6.49
C ALA A 109 -10.76 -11.37 5.02
N TYR A 110 -9.99 -10.80 4.10
CA TYR A 110 -10.28 -10.85 2.66
C TYR A 110 -9.15 -11.61 1.94
N LEU A 111 -9.53 -12.64 1.18
CA LEU A 111 -8.64 -13.33 0.24
C LEU A 111 -8.79 -12.64 -1.12
N GLN A 112 -7.70 -12.08 -1.65
CA GLN A 112 -7.69 -11.53 -3.00
C GLN A 112 -6.68 -12.29 -3.86
N GLY A 113 -7.17 -12.93 -4.92
CA GLY A 113 -6.34 -13.23 -6.08
C GLY A 113 -6.15 -11.94 -6.87
N LEU A 114 -4.96 -11.36 -6.84
CA LEU A 114 -4.70 -10.01 -7.35
C LEU A 114 -4.43 -9.96 -8.86
N LEU A 115 -4.34 -11.11 -9.53
CA LEU A 115 -4.05 -11.21 -10.95
C LEU A 115 -4.95 -12.25 -11.62
N GLN A 116 -6.17 -11.84 -11.99
CA GLN A 116 -6.83 -12.43 -13.15
C GLN A 116 -6.59 -11.48 -14.33
N GLY A 117 -5.63 -11.86 -15.18
CA GLY A 117 -5.57 -11.43 -16.57
C GLY A 117 -6.23 -12.48 -17.44
#